data_AF-A0A9E3KYW9-F1
#
_entry.id   AF-A0A9E3KYW9-F1
#
_cell.length_a   1.000
_cell.length_b   1.000
_cell.length_c   1.000
_cell.angle_alpha   90.00
_cell.angle_beta   90.00
_cell.angle_gamma   90.00
#
_symmetry.space_group_name_H-M   'P 1'
#
loop_
_entity.id
_entity.type
_entity.pdbx_description
1 polymer ?
#
loop_
_entity_poly.entity_id
_entity_poly.type
_entity_poly.pdbx_seq_one_letter_code
_entity_poly.pdbx_strand_id
1 'polypeptide(L)'
;MRIEWMEQYMMEAERLIYDNKVHDGLALLNNLLYDEPGYSSLHNHIGWAYLYYTAETAKAELHLKMAVQFDPTFAAPYLHLGTLYLRNGRYSDALGYLEQGVLKTNANRVAFMDCIGQAYELRGEFRKAIKAYKEAMLASVNSFEINNLTDGVKRCRKKRLAFFFTI
;
A
#
# COMPACT_ATOMS: atom_id res chain seq x y z
N MET A 1 8.95 -8.34 -26.32
CA MET A 1 8.93 -7.15 -27.18
C MET A 1 7.88 -6.10 -26.80
N ARG A 2 6.55 -6.37 -26.75
CA ARG A 2 5.55 -5.33 -26.41
C ARG A 2 5.52 -4.91 -24.92
N ILE A 3 5.85 -5.80 -23.99
CA ILE A 3 5.83 -5.46 -22.55
C ILE A 3 7.11 -4.72 -22.13
N GLU A 4 8.24 -5.05 -22.74
CA GLU A 4 9.57 -4.50 -22.38
C GLU A 4 9.66 -2.98 -22.60
N TRP A 5 9.08 -2.45 -23.68
CA TRP A 5 9.09 -1.00 -23.88
C TRP A 5 8.17 -0.29 -22.86
N MET A 6 6.99 -0.84 -22.55
CA MET A 6 6.12 -0.26 -21.51
C MET A 6 6.79 -0.22 -20.15
N GLU A 7 7.50 -1.28 -19.77
CA GLU A 7 8.28 -1.30 -18.52
C GLU A 7 9.34 -0.21 -18.50
N GLN A 8 10.04 0.01 -19.61
CA GLN A 8 11.01 1.11 -19.72
C GLN A 8 10.36 2.49 -19.53
N TYR A 9 9.23 2.76 -20.18
CA TYR A 9 8.54 4.05 -20.02
C TYR A 9 7.89 4.21 -18.64
N MET A 10 7.44 3.12 -18.01
CA MET A 10 6.97 3.17 -16.61
C MET A 10 8.12 3.52 -15.66
N MET A 11 9.30 2.90 -15.83
CA MET A 11 10.49 3.25 -15.04
C MET A 11 10.93 4.70 -15.27
N GLU A 12 10.86 5.20 -16.50
CA GLU A 12 11.12 6.61 -16.81
C GLU A 12 10.11 7.54 -16.12
N ALA A 13 8.82 7.18 -16.15
CA ALA A 13 7.80 7.94 -15.45
C ALA A 13 8.01 7.97 -13.93
N GLU A 14 8.37 6.84 -13.32
CA GLU A 14 8.73 6.78 -11.90
C GLU A 14 9.90 7.70 -11.60
N ARG A 15 10.96 7.68 -12.43
CA ARG A 15 12.09 8.58 -12.29
C ARG A 15 11.67 10.05 -12.35
N LEU A 16 10.83 10.43 -13.31
CA LEU A 16 10.29 11.79 -13.40
C LEU A 16 9.54 12.18 -12.13
N ILE A 17 8.72 11.28 -11.59
CA ILE A 17 7.97 11.49 -10.34
C ILE A 17 8.93 11.67 -9.15
N TYR A 18 9.98 10.84 -9.05
CA TYR A 18 11.02 11.00 -8.03
C TYR A 18 11.79 12.32 -8.16
N ASP A 19 12.00 12.79 -9.39
CA ASP A 19 12.59 14.09 -9.70
C ASP A 19 11.60 15.27 -9.52
N ASN A 20 10.47 15.03 -8.84
CA ASN A 20 9.39 15.98 -8.56
C ASN A 20 8.68 16.53 -9.82
N LYS A 21 8.84 15.87 -10.97
CA LYS A 21 8.13 16.15 -12.23
C LYS A 21 6.89 15.28 -12.36
N VAL A 22 6.01 15.38 -11.38
CA VAL A 22 4.83 14.50 -11.23
C VAL A 22 3.90 14.60 -12.43
N HIS A 23 3.70 15.81 -12.98
CA HIS A 23 2.86 16.02 -14.15
C HIS A 23 3.40 15.30 -15.40
N ASP A 24 4.71 15.38 -15.65
CA ASP A 24 5.34 14.75 -16.81
C ASP A 24 5.29 13.22 -16.69
N GLY A 25 5.60 12.67 -15.51
CA GLY A 25 5.52 11.24 -15.25
C GLY A 25 4.09 10.70 -15.40
N LEU A 26 3.08 11.38 -14.85
CA LEU A 26 1.68 11.00 -15.05
C LEU A 26 1.23 11.13 -16.50
N ALA A 27 1.68 12.16 -17.23
CA ALA A 27 1.37 12.29 -18.65
C ALA A 27 1.95 11.11 -19.44
N LEU A 28 3.19 10.71 -19.14
CA LEU A 28 3.83 9.56 -19.76
C LEU A 28 3.07 8.26 -19.48
N LEU A 29 2.72 7.98 -18.21
CA LEU A 29 1.93 6.80 -17.86
C LEU A 29 0.55 6.80 -18.52
N ASN A 30 -0.14 7.95 -18.54
CA ASN A 30 -1.47 8.04 -19.17
C ASN A 30 -1.41 7.81 -20.68
N ASN A 31 -0.32 8.20 -21.35
CA ASN A 31 -0.15 7.92 -22.77
C ASN A 31 -0.03 6.41 -23.04
N LEU A 32 0.58 5.64 -22.14
CA LEU A 32 0.68 4.18 -22.29
C LEU A 32 -0.70 3.48 -22.23
N LEU A 33 -1.72 4.12 -21.66
CA LEU A 33 -3.08 3.55 -21.63
C LEU A 33 -3.72 3.46 -23.02
N TYR A 34 -3.28 4.25 -23.99
CA TYR A 34 -3.79 4.15 -25.37
C TYR A 34 -3.38 2.84 -26.04
N ASP A 35 -2.23 2.30 -25.68
CA ASP A 35 -1.69 1.07 -26.26
C ASP A 35 -2.20 -0.17 -25.52
N GLU A 36 -2.17 -0.16 -24.19
CA GLU A 36 -2.56 -1.30 -23.35
C GLU A 36 -3.40 -0.86 -22.13
N PRO A 37 -4.68 -0.52 -22.33
CA PRO A 37 -5.57 -0.02 -21.27
C PRO A 37 -5.89 -1.07 -20.19
N GLY A 38 -5.54 -2.33 -20.42
CA GLY A 38 -5.74 -3.44 -19.48
C GLY A 38 -4.50 -3.81 -18.67
N TYR A 39 -3.39 -3.07 -18.81
CA TYR A 39 -2.14 -3.48 -18.16
C TYR A 39 -2.17 -3.15 -16.66
N SER A 40 -2.32 -4.18 -15.83
CA SER A 40 -2.44 -4.03 -14.37
C SER A 40 -1.27 -3.26 -13.75
N SER A 41 -0.03 -3.54 -14.18
CA SER A 41 1.16 -2.84 -13.69
C SER A 41 1.08 -1.34 -13.97
N LEU A 42 0.67 -0.95 -15.18
CA LEU A 42 0.50 0.47 -15.54
C LEU A 42 -0.52 1.17 -14.64
N HIS A 43 -1.68 0.55 -14.43
CA HIS A 43 -2.68 1.06 -13.49
C HIS A 43 -2.14 1.18 -12.06
N ASN A 44 -1.30 0.24 -11.61
CA ASN A 44 -0.64 0.36 -10.31
C ASN A 44 0.30 1.56 -10.23
N HIS A 45 1.11 1.84 -11.26
CA HIS A 45 2.03 2.98 -11.28
C HIS A 45 1.26 4.31 -11.25
N ILE A 46 0.17 4.43 -12.04
CA ILE A 46 -0.68 5.63 -12.03
C ILE A 46 -1.34 5.81 -10.66
N GLY A 47 -1.89 4.72 -10.10
CA GLY A 47 -2.51 4.74 -8.78
C GLY A 47 -1.54 5.11 -7.66
N TRP A 48 -0.32 4.57 -7.70
CA TRP A 48 0.78 4.91 -6.80
C TRP A 48 1.17 6.39 -6.91
N ALA A 49 1.32 6.91 -8.12
CA ALA A 49 1.66 8.30 -8.36
C ALA A 49 0.60 9.24 -7.75
N TYR A 50 -0.68 8.96 -7.99
CA TYR A 50 -1.76 9.74 -7.38
C TYR A 50 -1.79 9.61 -5.85
N LEU A 51 -1.55 8.42 -5.29
CA LEU A 51 -1.55 8.18 -3.84
C LEU A 51 -0.44 8.91 -3.09
N TYR A 52 0.77 8.95 -3.64
CA TYR A 52 1.95 9.43 -2.92
C TYR A 52 2.39 10.84 -3.32
N TYR A 53 2.08 11.30 -4.53
CA TYR A 53 2.62 12.55 -5.09
C TYR A 53 1.54 13.58 -5.44
N THR A 54 0.27 13.28 -5.16
CA THR A 54 -0.84 14.21 -5.39
C THR A 54 -1.84 14.17 -4.24
N ALA A 55 -2.83 15.06 -4.25
CA ALA A 55 -3.99 15.02 -3.36
C ALA A 55 -5.20 14.28 -3.96
N GLU A 56 -5.06 13.70 -5.16
CA GLU A 56 -6.15 13.15 -5.97
C GLU A 56 -6.50 11.70 -5.57
N THR A 57 -6.98 11.52 -4.34
CA THR A 57 -7.27 10.21 -3.74
C THR A 57 -8.30 9.39 -4.52
N ALA A 58 -9.27 10.03 -5.19
CA ALA A 58 -10.26 9.36 -6.03
C ALA A 58 -9.61 8.71 -7.28
N LYS A 59 -8.65 9.40 -7.92
CA LYS A 59 -7.92 8.85 -9.06
C LYS A 59 -7.01 7.71 -8.63
N ALA A 60 -6.36 7.84 -7.47
CA ALA A 60 -5.61 6.73 -6.87
C ALA A 60 -6.49 5.50 -6.67
N GLU A 61 -7.66 5.64 -6.04
CA GLU A 61 -8.58 4.52 -5.80
C GLU A 61 -9.03 3.86 -7.10
N LEU A 62 -9.39 4.66 -8.11
CA LEU A 62 -9.84 4.18 -9.42
C LEU A 62 -8.77 3.31 -10.07
N HIS A 63 -7.55 3.83 -10.26
CA HIS A 63 -6.50 3.11 -10.96
C HIS A 63 -6.04 1.88 -10.19
N LEU A 64 -5.93 1.96 -8.86
CA LEU A 64 -5.56 0.78 -8.07
C LEU A 64 -6.62 -0.33 -8.12
N LYS A 65 -7.92 0.03 -8.12
CA LYS A 65 -9.00 -0.95 -8.32
C LYS A 65 -8.96 -1.58 -9.71
N MET A 66 -8.68 -0.80 -10.75
CA MET A 66 -8.48 -1.33 -12.10
C MET A 66 -7.29 -2.29 -12.15
N ALA A 67 -6.17 -1.97 -11.48
CA ALA A 67 -5.04 -2.88 -11.39
C ALA A 67 -5.42 -4.23 -10.75
N VAL A 68 -6.17 -4.21 -9.63
CA VAL A 68 -6.72 -5.43 -9.02
C VAL A 68 -7.65 -6.19 -9.96
N GLN A 69 -8.49 -5.48 -10.72
CA GLN A 69 -9.43 -6.10 -11.65
C GLN A 69 -8.71 -6.79 -12.82
N PHE A 70 -7.69 -6.16 -13.39
CA PHE A 70 -6.94 -6.71 -14.51
C PHE A 70 -5.98 -7.84 -14.12
N ASP A 71 -5.40 -7.77 -12.92
CA ASP A 71 -4.62 -8.87 -12.35
C ASP A 71 -4.93 -9.05 -10.85
N PRO A 72 -5.85 -9.96 -10.49
CA PRO A 72 -6.19 -10.25 -9.11
C PRO A 72 -5.07 -10.94 -8.31
N THR A 73 -3.99 -11.38 -8.96
CA THR A 73 -2.83 -12.03 -8.33
C THR A 73 -1.70 -11.06 -8.03
N PHE A 74 -1.77 -9.83 -8.55
CA PHE A 74 -0.78 -8.81 -8.31
C PHE A 74 -0.96 -8.18 -6.92
N ALA A 75 0.03 -8.35 -6.04
CA ALA A 75 -0.07 -7.92 -4.65
C ALA A 75 -0.01 -6.40 -4.45
N ALA A 76 0.82 -5.67 -5.21
CA ALA A 76 1.11 -4.26 -4.93
C ALA A 76 -0.13 -3.33 -4.90
N PRO A 77 -1.11 -3.45 -5.82
CA PRO A 77 -2.33 -2.64 -5.79
C PRO A 77 -3.14 -2.80 -4.50
N TYR A 78 -3.16 -4.00 -3.91
CA TYR A 78 -3.85 -4.24 -2.63
C TYR A 78 -3.17 -3.51 -1.48
N LEU A 79 -1.83 -3.49 -1.45
CA LEU A 79 -1.07 -2.75 -0.45
C LEU A 79 -1.30 -1.23 -0.59
N HIS A 80 -1.31 -0.72 -1.82
CA HIS A 80 -1.60 0.68 -2.10
C HIS A 80 -3.04 1.07 -1.75
N LEU A 81 -4.04 0.24 -2.05
CA LEU A 81 -5.43 0.45 -1.61
C LEU A 81 -5.54 0.43 -0.08
N GLY A 82 -4.88 -0.52 0.58
CA GLY A 82 -4.79 -0.55 2.04
C GLY A 82 -4.23 0.74 2.63
N THR A 83 -3.13 1.23 2.05
CA THR A 83 -2.49 2.49 2.45
C THR A 83 -3.39 3.70 2.20
N LEU A 84 -4.06 3.75 1.04
CA LEU A 84 -5.01 4.81 0.69
C LEU A 84 -6.15 4.88 1.71
N TYR A 85 -6.76 3.75 2.03
CA TYR A 85 -7.87 3.71 2.98
C TYR A 85 -7.43 3.99 4.41
N LEU A 86 -6.21 3.57 4.81
CA LEU A 86 -5.62 3.97 6.09
C LEU A 86 -5.52 5.50 6.22
N ARG A 87 -4.98 6.17 5.19
CA ARG A 87 -4.86 7.64 5.15
C ARG A 87 -6.22 8.34 5.19
N ASN A 88 -7.23 7.74 4.58
CA ASN A 88 -8.59 8.27 4.53
C ASN A 88 -9.45 7.91 5.75
N GLY A 89 -8.89 7.28 6.79
CA GLY A 89 -9.66 6.89 7.98
C GLY A 89 -10.57 5.67 7.79
N ARG A 90 -10.56 5.05 6.60
CA ARG A 90 -11.42 3.92 6.21
C ARG A 90 -10.79 2.59 6.59
N TYR A 91 -10.58 2.37 7.89
CA TYR A 91 -9.76 1.26 8.39
C TYR A 91 -10.33 -0.14 8.08
N SER A 92 -11.64 -0.29 8.01
CA SER A 92 -12.27 -1.57 7.63
C SER A 92 -12.02 -1.92 6.18
N ASP A 93 -12.11 -0.93 5.28
CA ASP A 93 -11.80 -1.12 3.86
C ASP A 93 -10.31 -1.44 3.68
N ALA A 94 -9.44 -0.73 4.42
CA ALA A 94 -8.01 -1.01 4.44
C ALA A 94 -7.72 -2.48 4.79
N LEU A 95 -8.29 -2.98 5.89
CA LEU A 95 -8.14 -4.37 6.30
C LEU A 95 -8.63 -5.34 5.22
N GLY A 96 -9.78 -5.07 4.60
CA GLY A 96 -10.33 -5.92 3.54
C GLY A 96 -9.38 -6.10 2.35
N TYR A 97 -8.73 -5.03 1.88
CA TYR A 97 -7.74 -5.15 0.80
C TYR A 97 -6.41 -5.73 1.27
N LEU A 98 -5.93 -5.37 2.45
CA LEU A 98 -4.65 -5.85 2.99
C LEU A 98 -4.68 -7.37 3.26
N GLU A 99 -5.77 -7.87 3.86
CA GLU A 99 -5.96 -9.30 4.15
C GLU A 99 -6.10 -10.13 2.87
N GLN A 100 -6.65 -9.56 1.80
CA GLN A 100 -6.64 -10.21 0.48
C GLN A 100 -5.24 -10.16 -0.15
N GLY A 101 -4.58 -9.00 -0.10
CA GLY A 101 -3.29 -8.75 -0.74
C GLY A 101 -2.14 -9.59 -0.18
N VAL A 102 -2.14 -9.84 1.13
CA VAL A 102 -1.08 -10.64 1.78
C VAL A 102 -1.05 -12.11 1.33
N LEU A 103 -2.12 -12.58 0.69
CA LEU A 103 -2.24 -13.94 0.14
C LEU A 103 -1.83 -14.03 -1.33
N LYS A 104 -1.44 -12.91 -1.95
CA LYS A 104 -1.12 -12.82 -3.37
C LYS A 104 0.35 -13.13 -3.66
N THR A 105 0.67 -13.39 -4.93
CA THR A 105 2.02 -13.73 -5.38
C THR A 105 2.99 -12.57 -5.10
N ASN A 106 4.20 -12.89 -4.62
CA ASN A 106 5.24 -11.91 -4.27
C ASN A 106 4.79 -10.81 -3.29
N ALA A 107 3.76 -11.09 -2.47
CA ALA A 107 3.33 -10.15 -1.44
C ALA A 107 4.46 -9.87 -0.44
N ASN A 108 4.77 -8.59 -0.23
CA ASN A 108 5.69 -8.17 0.82
C ASN A 108 5.02 -8.34 2.19
N ARG A 109 5.20 -9.52 2.80
CA ARG A 109 4.58 -9.90 4.07
C ARG A 109 4.81 -8.84 5.16
N VAL A 110 6.01 -8.25 5.25
CA VAL A 110 6.35 -7.23 6.24
C VAL A 110 5.47 -6.00 6.06
N ALA A 111 5.43 -5.44 4.85
CA ALA A 111 4.65 -4.24 4.56
C ALA A 111 3.14 -4.44 4.76
N PHE A 112 2.60 -5.59 4.36
CA PHE A 112 1.19 -5.92 4.58
C PHE A 112 0.86 -6.03 6.07
N MET A 113 1.66 -6.78 6.83
CA MET A 113 1.38 -7.00 8.26
C MET A 113 1.60 -5.73 9.09
N ASP A 114 2.51 -4.85 8.69
CA ASP A 114 2.63 -3.50 9.27
C ASP A 114 1.36 -2.67 9.05
N CYS A 115 0.89 -2.57 7.80
CA CYS A 115 -0.35 -1.83 7.48
C CYS A 115 -1.58 -2.42 8.20
N ILE A 116 -1.68 -3.75 8.30
CA ILE A 116 -2.74 -4.44 9.07
C ILE A 116 -2.63 -4.07 10.56
N GLY A 117 -1.41 -4.04 11.11
CA GLY A 117 -1.15 -3.60 12.48
C GLY A 117 -1.61 -2.16 12.72
N GLN A 118 -1.29 -1.24 11.81
CA GLN A 118 -1.72 0.16 11.85
C GLN A 118 -3.24 0.29 11.77
N ALA A 119 -3.90 -0.47 10.88
CA ALA A 119 -5.35 -0.45 10.73
C ALA A 119 -6.06 -0.91 12.01
N TYR A 120 -5.60 -2.01 12.61
CA TYR A 120 -6.13 -2.48 13.90
C TYR A 120 -5.85 -1.51 15.03
N GLU A 121 -4.67 -0.87 15.06
CA GLU A 121 -4.36 0.12 16.08
C GLU A 121 -5.30 1.34 16.00
N LEU A 122 -5.52 1.86 14.81
CA LEU A 122 -6.39 3.02 14.58
C LEU A 122 -7.87 2.71 14.88
N ARG A 123 -8.28 1.45 14.75
CA ARG A 123 -9.59 0.95 15.21
C ARG A 123 -9.69 0.71 16.72
N GLY A 124 -8.59 0.86 17.48
CA GLY A 124 -8.55 0.56 18.91
C GLY A 124 -8.41 -0.94 19.24
N GLU A 125 -8.23 -1.80 18.24
CA GLU A 125 -8.11 -3.25 18.39
C GLU A 125 -6.68 -3.66 18.73
N PHE A 126 -6.13 -3.11 19.82
CA PHE A 126 -4.71 -3.17 20.15
C PHE A 126 -4.13 -4.59 20.27
N ARG A 127 -4.94 -5.59 20.66
CA ARG A 127 -4.49 -6.99 20.71
C ARG A 127 -4.18 -7.53 19.31
N LYS A 128 -5.03 -7.23 18.32
CA LYS A 128 -4.83 -7.66 16.93
C LYS A 128 -3.68 -6.89 16.29
N ALA A 129 -3.58 -5.59 16.57
CA ALA A 129 -2.47 -4.75 16.13
C ALA A 129 -1.10 -5.31 16.58
N ILE A 130 -0.96 -5.65 17.86
CA ILE A 130 0.27 -6.25 18.41
C ILE A 130 0.59 -7.58 17.72
N LYS A 131 -0.42 -8.42 17.44
CA LYS A 131 -0.21 -9.69 16.74
C LYS A 131 0.34 -9.44 15.33
N ALA A 132 -0.27 -8.53 14.59
CA ALA A 132 0.13 -8.19 13.23
C ALA A 132 1.56 -7.62 13.18
N TYR A 133 1.90 -6.68 14.08
CA TYR A 133 3.27 -6.15 14.15
C TYR A 133 4.31 -7.24 14.47
N LYS A 134 4.00 -8.18 15.37
CA LYS A 134 4.90 -9.30 15.65
C LYS A 134 5.09 -10.23 14.46
N GLU A 135 4.02 -10.49 13.71
CA GLU A 135 4.12 -11.27 12.47
C GLU A 135 4.99 -10.55 11.42
N ALA A 136 4.86 -9.22 11.29
CA ALA A 136 5.75 -8.42 10.44
C ALA A 136 7.22 -8.54 10.90
N MET A 137 7.48 -8.51 12.20
CA MET A 137 8.84 -8.65 12.75
C MET A 137 9.46 -10.02 12.44
N LEU A 138 8.67 -11.09 12.50
CA LEU A 138 9.15 -12.44 12.18
C LEU A 138 9.50 -12.62 10.69
N ALA A 139 8.85 -11.84 9.82
CA ALA A 139 9.12 -11.84 8.38
C ALA A 139 10.22 -10.85 7.96
N SER A 140 10.63 -9.93 8.85
CA SER A 140 11.65 -8.93 8.57
C SER A 140 13.05 -9.44 8.89
N VAL A 141 14.00 -9.11 8.03
CA VAL A 141 15.44 -9.34 8.23
C VAL A 141 16.20 -8.05 8.53
N ASN A 142 15.50 -6.90 8.54
CA ASN A 142 16.09 -5.57 8.70
C ASN A 142 15.84 -5.02 10.11
N SER A 143 16.91 -4.66 10.81
CA SER A 143 16.83 -4.11 12.17
C SER A 143 16.04 -2.79 12.24
N PHE A 144 16.07 -1.95 11.21
CA PHE A 144 15.31 -0.71 11.16
C PHE A 144 13.79 -0.95 11.15
N GLU A 145 13.33 -1.88 10.31
CA GLU A 145 11.91 -2.28 10.26
C GLU A 145 11.48 -2.89 11.60
N ILE A 146 12.29 -3.78 12.16
CA ILE A 146 12.04 -4.40 13.47
C ILE A 146 11.89 -3.34 14.57
N ASN A 147 12.70 -2.28 14.54
CA ASN A 147 12.61 -1.18 15.51
C ASN A 147 11.28 -0.42 15.37
N ASN A 148 10.89 -0.04 14.15
CA ASN A 148 9.61 0.64 13.89
C ASN A 148 8.41 -0.21 14.34
N LEU A 149 8.43 -1.51 14.03
CA LEU A 149 7.40 -2.46 14.43
C LEU A 149 7.35 -2.65 15.96
N THR A 150 8.52 -2.68 16.61
CA THR A 150 8.63 -2.74 18.07
C THR A 150 7.99 -1.51 18.72
N ASP A 151 8.17 -0.33 18.15
CA ASP A 151 7.54 0.90 18.64
C ASP A 151 6.02 0.88 18.44
N GLY A 152 5.54 0.29 17.34
CA GLY A 152 4.12 -0.03 17.15
C GLY A 152 3.55 -0.90 18.28
N VAL A 153 4.27 -1.98 18.64
CA VAL A 153 3.88 -2.86 19.76
C VAL A 153 3.86 -2.11 21.10
N LYS A 154 4.89 -1.31 21.40
CA LYS A 154 4.96 -0.51 22.64
C LYS A 154 3.79 0.48 22.71
N ARG A 155 3.50 1.19 21.62
CA ARG A 155 2.41 2.15 21.52
C ARG A 155 1.05 1.49 21.76
N CYS A 156 0.79 0.34 21.12
CA CYS A 156 -0.42 -0.43 21.34
C CYS A 156 -0.57 -0.93 22.79
N ARG A 157 0.53 -1.39 23.42
CA ARG A 157 0.51 -1.81 24.83
C ARG A 157 0.16 -0.65 25.76
N LYS A 158 0.73 0.53 25.53
CA LYS A 158 0.44 1.75 26.31
C LYS A 158 -1.03 2.17 26.15
N LYS A 159 -1.54 2.26 24.91
CA LYS A 159 -2.94 2.62 24.63
C LYS A 159 -3.91 1.63 25.26
N ARG A 160 -3.60 0.33 25.19
CA ARG A 160 -4.40 -0.73 25.82
C ARG A 160 -4.44 -0.56 27.34
N LEU A 161 -3.29 -0.35 27.99
CA LEU A 161 -3.23 -0.14 29.44
C LEU A 161 -4.03 1.10 29.86
N ALA A 162 -3.90 2.21 29.14
CA ALA A 162 -4.66 3.43 29.42
C ALA A 162 -6.17 3.18 29.40
N PHE A 163 -6.67 2.42 28.41
CA PHE A 163 -8.08 2.03 28.29
C PHE A 163 -8.60 1.19 29.46
N PHE A 164 -7.73 0.40 30.11
CA PHE A 164 -8.11 -0.40 31.29
C PHE A 164 -8.27 0.43 32.57
N PHE A 165 -7.68 1.63 32.63
CA PHE A 165 -7.76 2.51 33.80
C PHE A 165 -8.75 3.68 33.63
N THR A 166 -9.49 3.72 32.51
CA THR A 166 -10.50 4.76 32.22
C THR A 166 -11.94 4.27 32.29
N ILE A 167 -12.16 3.03 32.76
CA ILE A 167 -13.45 2.40 33.05
C ILE A 167 -13.48 2.11 34.54
#